data_AF-A0A1V8V2P8-F1
#
_entry.id   AF-A0A1V8V2P8-F1
#
_cell.length_a   1.000
_cell.length_b   1.000
_cell.length_c   1.000
_cell.angle_alpha   90.00
_cell.angle_beta   90.00
_cell.angle_gamma   90.00
#
_symmetry.space_group_name_H-M   'P 1'
#
loop_
_entity.id
_entity.type
_entity.pdbx_description
1 polymer ?
#
loop_
_entity_poly.entity_id
_entity_poly.type
_entity_poly.pdbx_seq_one_letter_code
_entity_poly.pdbx_strand_id
1 'polypeptide(L)'
;MPSGFNASDPYLGGTKLDTIFGWGEAYGEFKWPPVFPKLPIGYNTIINETTGIPYGRDAVYLVGNSTAIMPATGEIAYPLCQVRVSQTPICYTTYNASSSGASMEAICGTNDPLQYNHSLGNATSGNFSLNKDWPNIASMWIKSISLDGGLVDANGSNSRLLNQLVTLDSKFNLALPSISEALAVMAGYTLLQSTKDTPLVEFWNYSALSIEPGQYQYFNASIQAQQYQSGGNVPYQRAFVVILFAVFILNLCALVYFLTHRDWYTDLSEPSNLFGILINSPPSRELAEACGGGPTGEQFRSSWKLHDDGGHLYMESMAPNQAAESPSMRRMRKLSEGFEMMASPIRKATESVSERMGR
;
A
#
# COMPACT_ATOMS: atom_id res chain seq x y z
N MET A 1 39.69 -46.02 3.64
CA MET A 1 39.11 -45.77 4.97
C MET A 1 40.06 -44.86 5.72
N PRO A 2 39.74 -43.58 5.95
CA PRO A 2 40.59 -42.73 6.77
C PRO A 2 40.32 -43.05 8.25
N SER A 3 41.37 -43.50 8.92
CA SER A 3 41.53 -43.63 10.35
C SER A 3 41.46 -42.24 11.01
N GLY A 4 40.44 -41.97 11.83
CA GLY A 4 40.39 -40.68 12.53
C GLY A 4 39.18 -40.41 13.43
N PHE A 5 38.12 -41.22 13.40
CA PHE A 5 37.01 -41.05 14.37
C PHE A 5 37.38 -41.67 15.71
N ASN A 6 38.23 -40.97 16.47
CA ASN A 6 38.37 -41.22 17.90
C ASN A 6 37.07 -40.71 18.56
N ALA A 7 36.15 -41.63 18.85
CA ALA A 7 34.79 -41.37 19.32
C ALA A 7 34.69 -40.74 20.74
N SER A 8 35.76 -40.12 21.22
CA SER A 8 35.91 -39.62 22.60
C SER A 8 36.23 -38.13 22.70
N ASP A 9 36.57 -37.44 21.59
CA ASP A 9 36.74 -35.99 21.58
C ASP A 9 35.48 -35.33 20.97
N PRO A 10 34.66 -34.62 21.76
CA PRO A 10 33.45 -33.96 21.26
C PRO A 10 33.75 -32.80 20.28
N TYR A 11 35.00 -32.36 20.15
CA TYR A 11 35.41 -31.22 19.32
C TYR A 11 36.33 -31.59 18.13
N LEU A 12 36.54 -32.89 17.85
CA LEU A 12 37.20 -33.40 16.64
C LEU A 12 38.57 -32.78 16.31
N GLY A 13 39.39 -32.41 17.30
CA GLY A 13 40.78 -31.98 17.09
C GLY A 13 40.99 -30.59 16.47
N GLY A 14 39.94 -29.77 16.35
CA GLY A 14 40.04 -28.36 15.97
C GLY A 14 40.20 -28.12 14.47
N THR A 15 39.26 -27.40 13.85
CA THR A 15 39.37 -26.94 12.45
C THR A 15 39.28 -25.42 12.31
N LYS A 16 39.71 -24.86 11.17
CA LYS A 16 39.48 -23.43 10.86
C LYS A 16 37.99 -23.06 10.78
N LEU A 17 37.10 -24.05 10.62
CA LEU A 17 35.65 -23.82 10.60
C LEU A 17 35.10 -23.58 12.01
N ASP A 18 35.79 -24.07 13.03
CA ASP A 18 35.35 -23.95 14.43
C ASP A 18 35.28 -22.48 14.85
N THR A 19 36.26 -21.67 14.42
CA THR A 19 36.25 -20.22 14.70
C THR A 19 35.19 -19.46 13.91
N ILE A 20 34.82 -19.94 12.71
CA ILE A 20 33.82 -19.32 11.84
C ILE A 20 32.40 -19.59 12.35
N PHE A 21 32.12 -20.85 12.69
CA PHE A 21 30.79 -21.30 13.13
C PHE A 21 30.61 -21.26 14.66
N GLY A 22 31.67 -20.91 15.40
CA GLY A 22 31.68 -20.83 16.86
C GLY A 22 31.51 -22.20 17.52
N TRP A 23 32.25 -23.19 17.04
CA TRP A 23 32.34 -24.52 17.67
C TRP A 23 33.53 -24.56 18.63
N GLY A 24 33.40 -25.31 19.72
CA GLY A 24 34.44 -25.44 20.72
C GLY A 24 34.03 -24.92 22.10
N GLU A 25 34.78 -25.37 23.10
CA GLU A 25 34.59 -25.01 24.51
C GLU A 25 34.64 -23.48 24.74
N ALA A 26 35.48 -22.78 23.96
CA ALA A 26 35.62 -21.32 24.04
C ALA A 26 34.35 -20.55 23.66
N TYR A 27 33.42 -21.15 22.92
CA TYR A 27 32.20 -20.50 22.43
C TYR A 27 30.94 -20.91 23.21
N GLY A 28 31.08 -21.78 24.20
CA GLY A 28 30.03 -22.20 25.11
C GLY A 28 29.88 -23.71 25.24
N GLU A 29 29.19 -24.12 26.30
CA GLU A 29 28.86 -25.53 26.52
C GLU A 29 27.94 -26.05 25.39
N PHE A 30 28.18 -27.29 24.95
CA PHE A 30 27.40 -27.96 23.89
C PHE A 30 27.51 -27.36 22.47
N LYS A 31 28.53 -26.54 22.21
CA LYS A 31 28.89 -26.03 20.87
C LYS A 31 29.74 -27.03 20.09
N TRP A 32 29.24 -28.24 19.93
CA TRP A 32 29.92 -29.29 19.18
C TRP A 32 29.84 -29.02 17.68
N PRO A 33 30.84 -29.42 16.87
CA PRO A 33 30.76 -29.43 15.42
C PRO A 33 29.70 -30.43 14.91
N PRO A 34 29.02 -30.15 13.78
CA PRO A 34 28.03 -31.07 13.20
C PRO A 34 28.73 -32.28 12.59
N VAL A 35 28.18 -33.48 12.81
CA VAL A 35 28.65 -34.71 12.18
C VAL A 35 27.65 -35.12 11.11
N PHE A 36 28.13 -35.32 9.89
CA PHE A 36 27.33 -35.82 8.78
C PHE A 36 27.72 -37.28 8.50
N PRO A 37 26.74 -38.19 8.30
CA PRO A 37 27.03 -39.62 8.14
C PRO A 37 27.71 -39.95 6.80
N LYS A 38 27.51 -39.10 5.78
CA LYS A 38 28.15 -39.19 4.46
C LYS A 38 28.19 -37.82 3.80
N LEU A 39 28.96 -37.69 2.72
CA LEU A 39 28.90 -36.53 1.84
C LEU A 39 27.74 -36.69 0.83
N PRO A 40 27.01 -35.60 0.50
CA PRO A 40 25.94 -35.67 -0.47
C PRO A 40 26.46 -35.92 -1.89
N ILE A 41 25.67 -36.64 -2.69
CA ILE A 41 25.86 -36.71 -4.15
C ILE A 41 25.59 -35.33 -4.80
N GLY A 42 25.99 -35.17 -6.06
CA GLY A 42 25.88 -33.91 -6.77
C GLY A 42 24.48 -33.28 -6.71
N TYR A 43 24.43 -31.99 -6.39
CA TYR A 43 23.22 -31.18 -6.24
C TYR A 43 22.28 -31.55 -5.09
N ASN A 44 22.70 -32.44 -4.18
CA ASN A 44 21.92 -32.76 -2.98
C ASN A 44 22.48 -32.10 -1.73
N THR A 45 21.65 -32.09 -0.69
CA THR A 45 21.94 -31.51 0.61
C THR A 45 21.65 -32.52 1.71
N ILE A 46 22.48 -32.51 2.76
CA ILE A 46 22.29 -33.30 3.99
C ILE A 46 22.25 -32.32 5.15
N ILE A 47 21.38 -32.61 6.11
CA ILE A 47 21.17 -31.78 7.28
C ILE A 47 21.68 -32.48 8.54
N ASN A 48 22.04 -31.68 9.53
CA ASN A 48 22.29 -32.14 10.89
C ASN A 48 21.35 -31.37 11.82
N GLU A 49 20.26 -32.03 12.20
CA GLU A 49 19.27 -31.56 13.16
C GLU A 49 19.43 -32.20 14.54
N THR A 50 20.64 -32.53 14.98
CA THR A 50 20.86 -33.24 16.25
C THR A 50 20.09 -32.58 17.40
N THR A 51 18.99 -33.21 17.80
CA THR A 51 18.04 -32.79 18.84
C THR A 51 18.17 -33.73 20.03
N GLY A 52 17.89 -33.27 21.26
CA GLY A 52 18.00 -34.10 22.47
C GLY A 52 19.27 -33.89 23.32
N ILE A 53 20.06 -32.85 23.05
CA ILE A 53 21.04 -32.33 24.01
C ILE A 53 20.27 -31.55 25.09
N PRO A 54 20.58 -31.66 26.40
CA PRO A 54 19.76 -31.12 27.49
C PRO A 54 19.36 -29.64 27.39
N TYR A 55 20.14 -28.83 26.66
CA TYR A 55 19.86 -27.40 26.44
C TYR A 55 19.66 -27.02 24.97
N GLY A 56 19.49 -28.00 24.08
CA GLY A 56 19.32 -27.79 22.65
C GLY A 56 20.53 -27.18 21.96
N ARG A 57 20.72 -27.48 20.68
CA ARG A 57 21.57 -26.66 19.81
C ARG A 57 20.77 -25.41 19.43
N ASP A 58 21.43 -24.31 19.12
CA ASP A 58 20.75 -23.08 18.67
C ASP A 58 20.79 -22.90 17.15
N ALA A 59 21.22 -23.94 16.43
CA ALA A 59 21.45 -23.90 15.00
C ALA A 59 21.16 -25.25 14.35
N VAL A 60 20.69 -25.21 13.10
CA VAL A 60 20.68 -26.37 12.20
C VAL A 60 21.77 -26.17 11.15
N TYR A 61 22.44 -27.26 10.79
CA TYR A 61 23.51 -27.25 9.80
C TYR A 61 23.07 -27.99 8.55
N LEU A 62 23.49 -27.47 7.40
CA LEU A 62 23.23 -28.05 6.10
C LEU A 62 24.53 -28.08 5.31
N VAL A 63 24.85 -29.23 4.73
CA VAL A 63 25.94 -29.40 3.77
C VAL A 63 25.37 -29.76 2.42
N GLY A 64 25.78 -29.03 1.39
CA GLY A 64 25.44 -29.30 0.00
C GLY A 64 26.62 -29.83 -0.80
N ASN A 65 26.34 -30.32 -2.01
CA ASN A 65 27.33 -30.60 -3.03
C ASN A 65 26.95 -29.84 -4.29
N SER A 66 27.74 -28.83 -4.64
CA SER A 66 27.46 -27.98 -5.80
C SER A 66 27.89 -28.60 -7.14
N THR A 67 28.68 -29.68 -7.12
CA THR A 67 29.44 -30.22 -8.26
C THR A 67 30.42 -29.23 -8.91
N ALA A 68 30.47 -27.99 -8.43
CA ALA A 68 31.34 -26.97 -8.95
C ALA A 68 32.76 -27.20 -8.41
N ILE A 69 33.75 -27.04 -9.28
CA ILE A 69 35.15 -27.31 -8.95
C ILE A 69 35.77 -26.01 -8.45
N MET A 70 36.31 -26.03 -7.23
CA MET A 70 37.01 -24.89 -6.66
C MET A 70 38.27 -24.61 -7.47
N PRO A 71 38.45 -23.40 -8.04
CA PRO A 71 39.60 -23.09 -8.90
C PRO A 71 40.93 -23.16 -8.15
N ALA A 72 40.93 -22.99 -6.82
CA ALA A 72 42.13 -23.02 -5.99
C ALA A 72 42.66 -24.43 -5.67
N THR A 73 41.77 -25.43 -5.57
CA THR A 73 42.14 -26.78 -5.12
C THR A 73 41.86 -27.88 -6.15
N GLY A 74 41.02 -27.62 -7.16
CA GLY A 74 40.57 -28.63 -8.11
C GLY A 74 39.58 -29.63 -7.50
N GLU A 75 39.09 -29.39 -6.28
CA GLU A 75 38.14 -30.25 -5.57
C GLU A 75 36.71 -29.73 -5.72
N ILE A 76 35.74 -30.61 -5.47
CA ILE A 76 34.31 -30.26 -5.47
C ILE A 76 34.02 -29.33 -4.28
N ALA A 77 33.29 -28.24 -4.51
CA ALA A 77 32.83 -27.33 -3.48
C ALA A 77 31.62 -27.90 -2.72
N TYR A 78 31.82 -28.10 -1.41
CA TYR A 78 30.78 -28.48 -0.45
C TYR A 78 30.38 -27.26 0.40
N PRO A 79 29.31 -26.52 0.04
CA PRO A 79 28.84 -25.43 0.88
C PRO A 79 28.32 -25.96 2.21
N LEU A 80 28.78 -25.35 3.31
CA LEU A 80 28.30 -25.59 4.66
C LEU A 80 27.57 -24.32 5.14
N CYS A 81 26.32 -24.48 5.54
CA CYS A 81 25.47 -23.40 6.06
C CYS A 81 25.06 -23.69 7.51
N GLN A 82 24.99 -22.63 8.31
CA GLN A 82 24.45 -22.65 9.68
C GLN A 82 23.25 -21.72 9.73
N VAL A 83 22.08 -22.26 10.07
CA VAL A 83 20.84 -21.50 10.16
C VAL A 83 20.49 -21.29 11.63
N ARG A 84 20.48 -20.02 12.06
CA ARG A 84 20.18 -19.57 13.42
C ARG A 84 19.10 -18.51 13.39
N VAL A 85 18.36 -18.41 14.49
CA VAL A 85 17.31 -17.41 14.66
C VAL A 85 17.49 -16.74 16.00
N SER A 86 17.38 -15.43 15.99
CA SER A 86 17.36 -14.59 17.17
C SER A 86 16.35 -13.48 17.01
N GLN A 87 15.88 -12.98 18.15
CA GLN A 87 15.18 -11.70 18.20
C GLN A 87 16.20 -10.58 18.39
N THR A 88 15.90 -9.40 17.85
CA THR A 88 16.79 -8.25 17.96
C THR A 88 16.03 -7.00 18.37
N PRO A 89 16.49 -6.26 19.40
CA PRO A 89 15.78 -5.08 19.90
C PRO A 89 16.14 -3.80 19.13
N ILE A 90 17.05 -3.85 18.16
CA ILE A 90 17.54 -2.69 17.39
C ILE A 90 16.66 -2.34 16.18
N CYS A 91 15.45 -2.88 16.15
CA CYS A 91 14.51 -2.71 15.06
C CYS A 91 13.19 -2.11 15.56
N TYR A 92 12.49 -1.44 14.67
CA TYR A 92 11.08 -1.09 14.83
C TYR A 92 10.32 -1.45 13.57
N THR A 93 9.01 -1.59 13.70
CA THR A 93 8.13 -1.93 12.58
C THR A 93 7.31 -0.72 12.20
N THR A 94 7.32 -0.35 10.93
CA THR A 94 6.40 0.62 10.35
C THR A 94 5.27 -0.14 9.67
N TYR A 95 4.04 0.22 10.03
CA TYR A 95 2.85 -0.30 9.38
C TYR A 95 2.05 0.86 8.83
N ASN A 96 1.94 0.92 7.51
CA ASN A 96 1.18 1.94 6.81
C ASN A 96 -0.04 1.28 6.17
N ALA A 97 -1.24 1.69 6.58
CA ALA A 97 -2.49 1.21 6.02
C ALA A 97 -3.27 2.38 5.42
N SER A 98 -3.65 2.21 4.15
CA SER A 98 -4.44 3.16 3.37
C SER A 98 -5.61 2.44 2.69
N SER A 99 -6.54 3.20 2.09
CA SER A 99 -7.66 2.61 1.36
C SER A 99 -7.23 1.76 0.16
N SER A 100 -6.04 1.99 -0.40
CA SER A 100 -5.50 1.23 -1.53
C SER A 100 -4.64 0.03 -1.14
N GLY A 101 -4.36 -0.16 0.16
CA GLY A 101 -3.56 -1.29 0.63
C GLY A 101 -2.79 -0.99 1.91
N ALA A 102 -2.07 -2.01 2.39
CA ALA A 102 -1.22 -1.93 3.56
C ALA A 102 0.21 -2.39 3.25
N SER A 103 1.20 -1.74 3.85
CA SER A 103 2.60 -2.14 3.82
C SER A 103 3.14 -2.24 5.23
N MET A 104 4.01 -3.23 5.45
CA MET A 104 4.72 -3.44 6.71
C MET A 104 6.20 -3.59 6.41
N GLU A 105 7.04 -2.84 7.14
CA GLU A 105 8.49 -2.88 7.00
C GLU A 105 9.14 -2.93 8.37
N ALA A 106 10.23 -3.70 8.49
CA ALA A 106 11.09 -3.71 9.67
C ALA A 106 12.33 -2.86 9.39
N ILE A 107 12.49 -1.76 10.12
CA ILE A 107 13.61 -0.84 9.99
C ILE A 107 14.56 -1.08 11.15
N CYS A 108 15.80 -1.47 10.83
CA CYS A 108 16.80 -1.89 11.80
C CYS A 108 18.08 -1.04 11.69
N GLY A 109 18.75 -0.79 12.83
CA GLY A 109 20.11 -0.21 12.83
C GLY A 109 20.18 1.31 12.57
N THR A 110 19.05 2.01 12.56
CA THR A 110 18.95 3.47 12.34
C THR A 110 19.04 4.33 13.60
N ASN A 111 19.17 3.70 14.77
CA ASN A 111 19.09 4.32 16.10
C ASN A 111 17.88 5.26 16.27
N ASP A 112 16.75 4.89 15.69
CA ASP A 112 15.49 5.63 15.76
C ASP A 112 14.89 5.54 17.17
N PRO A 113 14.30 6.62 17.73
CA PRO A 113 13.64 6.58 19.04
C PRO A 113 12.51 5.53 19.15
N LEU A 114 11.96 5.07 18.02
CA LEU A 114 10.94 4.02 17.99
C LEU A 114 11.50 2.60 18.13
N GLN A 115 12.82 2.41 18.11
CA GLN A 115 13.42 1.08 18.30
C GLN A 115 13.10 0.50 19.67
N TYR A 116 12.90 -0.82 19.71
CA TYR A 116 12.48 -1.51 20.92
C TYR A 116 13.46 -1.34 22.09
N ASN A 117 14.77 -1.27 21.82
CA ASN A 117 15.82 -1.00 22.82
C ASN A 117 15.67 0.34 23.57
N HIS A 118 15.02 1.36 22.97
CA HIS A 118 14.72 2.62 23.66
C HIS A 118 13.53 2.49 24.61
N SER A 119 12.58 1.60 24.30
CA SER A 119 11.48 1.28 25.21
C SER A 119 11.92 0.37 26.37
N LEU A 120 12.84 -0.56 26.10
CA LEU A 120 13.40 -1.50 27.06
C LEU A 120 14.93 -1.48 26.98
N GLY A 121 15.56 -0.62 27.80
CA GLY A 121 17.02 -0.45 27.80
C GLY A 121 17.82 -1.71 28.17
N ASN A 122 17.18 -2.69 28.82
CA ASN A 122 17.77 -3.98 29.19
C ASN A 122 17.34 -5.13 28.27
N ALA A 123 16.88 -4.83 27.05
CA ALA A 123 16.48 -5.83 26.08
C ALA A 123 17.64 -6.80 25.73
N THR A 124 17.34 -8.09 25.73
CA THR A 124 18.29 -9.14 25.36
C THR A 124 18.67 -9.02 23.88
N SER A 125 19.96 -9.18 23.60
CA SER A 125 20.49 -9.04 22.25
C SER A 125 21.69 -9.93 22.01
N GLY A 126 22.06 -10.08 20.73
CA GLY A 126 23.22 -10.86 20.32
C GLY A 126 23.05 -12.35 20.61
N ASN A 127 24.07 -12.97 21.23
CA ASN A 127 24.08 -14.41 21.46
C ASN A 127 23.02 -14.87 22.49
N PHE A 128 22.58 -13.95 23.36
CA PHE A 128 21.61 -14.25 24.42
C PHE A 128 20.17 -14.34 23.92
N SER A 129 19.84 -13.71 22.79
CA SER A 129 18.51 -13.73 22.18
C SER A 129 18.31 -14.87 21.17
N LEU A 130 19.26 -15.81 21.09
CA LEU A 130 19.12 -16.98 20.23
C LEU A 130 18.12 -17.98 20.77
N ASN A 131 17.25 -18.42 19.86
CA ASN A 131 16.22 -19.39 20.18
C ASN A 131 16.80 -20.81 20.17
N LYS A 132 16.82 -21.45 21.34
CA LYS A 132 17.28 -22.84 21.53
C LYS A 132 16.30 -23.89 20.98
N ASP A 133 15.03 -23.51 20.82
CA ASP A 133 13.99 -24.38 20.26
C ASP A 133 13.93 -24.32 18.73
N TRP A 134 14.68 -23.40 18.11
CA TRP A 134 14.69 -23.22 16.66
C TRP A 134 14.96 -24.52 15.89
N PRO A 135 15.90 -25.41 16.26
CA PRO A 135 16.11 -26.65 15.51
C PRO A 135 14.90 -27.57 15.43
N ASN A 136 14.00 -27.53 16.42
CA ASN A 136 12.77 -28.32 16.38
C ASN A 136 11.85 -27.84 15.25
N ILE A 137 11.74 -26.52 15.06
CA ILE A 137 10.92 -25.91 14.00
C ILE A 137 11.64 -26.02 12.65
N ALA A 138 12.92 -25.67 12.61
CA ALA A 138 13.73 -25.65 11.41
C ALA A 138 13.89 -27.05 10.81
N SER A 139 14.02 -28.10 11.63
CA SER A 139 14.10 -29.48 11.12
C SER A 139 12.84 -29.88 10.37
N MET A 140 11.66 -29.51 10.86
CA MET A 140 10.38 -29.77 10.17
C MET A 140 10.29 -28.97 8.87
N TRP A 141 10.69 -27.70 8.90
CA TRP A 141 10.71 -26.84 7.72
C TRP A 141 11.65 -27.37 6.64
N ILE A 142 12.91 -27.66 6.97
CA ILE A 142 13.92 -28.17 6.02
C ILE A 142 13.45 -29.48 5.35
N LYS A 143 12.86 -30.39 6.13
CA LYS A 143 12.31 -31.64 5.61
C LYS A 143 11.09 -31.40 4.73
N SER A 144 10.21 -30.45 5.09
CA SER A 144 9.02 -30.14 4.28
C SER A 144 9.35 -29.55 2.92
N ILE A 145 10.48 -28.83 2.80
CA ILE A 145 10.98 -28.31 1.52
C ILE A 145 12.00 -29.25 0.83
N SER A 146 12.14 -30.49 1.31
CA SER A 146 12.97 -31.55 0.71
C SER A 146 14.45 -31.19 0.59
N LEU A 147 15.02 -30.53 1.60
CA LEU A 147 16.46 -30.24 1.68
C LEU A 147 17.28 -31.34 2.39
N ASP A 148 16.64 -32.44 2.80
CA ASP A 148 17.27 -33.57 3.49
C ASP A 148 17.49 -34.81 2.58
N GLY A 149 17.07 -34.73 1.32
CA GLY A 149 17.10 -35.85 0.37
C GLY A 149 18.47 -36.48 0.13
N GLY A 150 19.56 -35.76 0.42
CA GLY A 150 20.93 -36.29 0.29
C GLY A 150 21.25 -37.45 1.22
N LEU A 151 20.49 -37.68 2.30
CA LEU A 151 20.71 -38.82 3.18
C LEU A 151 20.44 -40.16 2.46
N VAL A 152 19.40 -40.18 1.64
CA VAL A 152 18.95 -41.36 0.87
C VAL A 152 19.21 -41.24 -0.63
N ASP A 153 20.00 -40.24 -1.05
CA ASP A 153 20.31 -39.94 -2.45
C ASP A 153 19.07 -39.63 -3.31
N ALA A 154 18.02 -39.09 -2.68
CA ALA A 154 16.84 -38.57 -3.37
C ALA A 154 17.11 -37.16 -3.89
N ASN A 155 16.79 -36.93 -5.17
CA ASN A 155 17.02 -35.65 -5.83
C ASN A 155 15.91 -34.64 -5.49
N GLY A 156 16.27 -33.55 -4.83
CA GLY A 156 15.37 -32.42 -4.55
C GLY A 156 15.56 -31.27 -5.54
N SER A 157 14.48 -30.70 -6.05
CA SER A 157 14.56 -29.49 -6.89
C SER A 157 15.12 -28.30 -6.12
N ASN A 158 14.70 -28.14 -4.85
CA ASN A 158 15.18 -27.07 -3.98
C ASN A 158 16.65 -27.23 -3.60
N SER A 159 17.08 -28.46 -3.28
CA SER A 159 18.50 -28.75 -2.99
C SER A 159 19.38 -28.45 -4.21
N ARG A 160 18.90 -28.79 -5.41
CA ARG A 160 19.61 -28.48 -6.65
C ARG A 160 19.75 -26.98 -6.88
N LEU A 161 18.65 -26.23 -6.74
CA LEU A 161 18.66 -24.78 -6.95
C LEU A 161 19.60 -24.08 -5.95
N LEU A 162 19.55 -24.44 -4.67
CA LEU A 162 20.45 -23.87 -3.65
C LEU A 162 21.92 -24.15 -3.94
N ASN A 163 22.24 -25.39 -4.34
CA ASN A 163 23.61 -25.78 -4.68
C ASN A 163 24.16 -25.07 -5.93
N GLN A 164 23.30 -24.59 -6.82
CA GLN A 164 23.70 -23.78 -7.98
C GLN A 164 24.04 -22.33 -7.60
N LEU A 165 23.58 -21.84 -6.44
CA LEU A 165 23.88 -20.52 -5.90
C LEU A 165 25.18 -20.49 -5.08
N VAL A 166 26.01 -21.54 -5.16
CA VAL A 166 27.32 -21.54 -4.52
C VAL A 166 28.21 -20.48 -5.15
N THR A 167 28.85 -19.69 -4.32
CA THR A 167 29.88 -18.74 -4.76
C THR A 167 31.24 -19.36 -4.56
N LEU A 168 31.99 -19.55 -5.66
CA LEU A 168 33.36 -20.09 -5.63
C LEU A 168 34.42 -19.00 -5.42
N ASP A 169 34.08 -17.75 -5.72
CA ASP A 169 34.96 -16.60 -5.55
C ASP A 169 34.82 -15.99 -4.16
N SER A 170 35.86 -15.25 -3.74
CA SER A 170 35.85 -14.50 -2.48
C SER A 170 34.92 -13.28 -2.48
N LYS A 171 34.29 -12.97 -3.62
CA LYS A 171 33.38 -11.84 -3.80
C LYS A 171 32.00 -12.33 -4.20
N PHE A 172 30.99 -11.85 -3.49
CA PHE A 172 29.60 -12.10 -3.83
C PHE A 172 29.20 -11.35 -5.11
N ASN A 173 28.37 -11.99 -5.93
CA ASN A 173 27.79 -11.35 -7.10
C ASN A 173 26.57 -10.54 -6.68
N LEU A 174 26.59 -9.21 -6.90
CA LEU A 174 25.47 -8.34 -6.54
C LEU A 174 24.19 -8.61 -7.34
N ALA A 175 24.29 -9.31 -8.49
CA ALA A 175 23.16 -9.61 -9.35
C ALA A 175 22.51 -10.98 -9.07
N LEU A 176 23.14 -11.84 -8.25
CA LEU A 176 22.63 -13.17 -7.93
C LEU A 176 22.64 -13.39 -6.41
N PRO A 177 21.54 -13.92 -5.83
CA PRO A 177 21.52 -14.23 -4.41
C PRO A 177 22.53 -15.33 -4.07
N SER A 178 23.18 -15.19 -2.94
CA SER A 178 23.98 -16.26 -2.33
C SER A 178 23.08 -17.37 -1.78
N ILE A 179 23.67 -18.55 -1.54
CA ILE A 179 22.97 -19.66 -0.85
C ILE A 179 22.38 -19.23 0.51
N SER A 180 23.08 -18.35 1.24
CA SER A 180 22.65 -17.85 2.54
C SER A 180 21.44 -16.92 2.43
N GLU A 181 21.43 -16.01 1.44
CA GLU A 181 20.30 -15.11 1.19
C GLU A 181 19.07 -15.89 0.72
N ALA A 182 19.26 -16.87 -0.16
CA ALA A 182 18.19 -17.76 -0.59
C ALA A 182 17.59 -18.55 0.59
N LEU A 183 18.43 -19.13 1.44
CA LEU A 183 17.98 -19.83 2.65
C LEU A 183 17.24 -18.91 3.63
N ALA A 184 17.71 -17.67 3.81
CA ALA A 184 17.05 -16.69 4.67
C ALA A 184 15.64 -16.35 4.17
N VAL A 185 15.47 -16.14 2.86
CA VAL A 185 14.16 -15.86 2.25
C VAL A 185 13.24 -17.09 2.36
N MET A 186 13.75 -18.29 2.09
CA MET A 186 12.95 -19.52 2.22
C MET A 186 12.51 -19.79 3.66
N ALA A 187 13.32 -19.44 4.66
CA ALA A 187 12.97 -19.56 6.08
C ALA A 187 12.06 -18.42 6.58
N GLY A 188 12.07 -17.27 5.91
CA GLY A 188 11.40 -16.04 6.34
C GLY A 188 9.89 -16.21 6.59
N TYR A 189 9.19 -16.95 5.74
CA TYR A 189 7.76 -17.22 5.96
C TYR A 189 7.51 -18.05 7.22
N THR A 190 8.32 -19.09 7.46
CA THR A 190 8.24 -19.90 8.68
C THR A 190 8.50 -19.06 9.92
N LEU A 191 9.45 -18.11 9.85
CA LEU A 191 9.72 -17.18 10.94
C LEU A 191 8.53 -16.26 11.20
N LEU A 192 7.94 -15.66 10.16
CA LEU A 192 6.74 -14.84 10.30
C LEU A 192 5.55 -15.63 10.87
N GLN A 193 5.41 -16.90 10.49
CA GLN A 193 4.38 -17.75 11.07
C GLN A 193 4.67 -18.06 12.54
N SER A 194 5.94 -18.16 12.93
CA SER A 194 6.36 -18.41 14.31
C SER A 194 6.19 -17.22 15.25
N THR A 195 6.01 -15.99 14.74
CA THR A 195 5.72 -14.81 15.57
C THR A 195 4.23 -14.67 15.91
N LYS A 196 3.37 -15.50 15.34
CA LYS A 196 1.94 -15.49 15.69
C LYS A 196 1.78 -15.95 17.13
N ASP A 197 0.97 -15.21 17.89
CA ASP A 197 0.65 -15.48 19.30
C ASP A 197 1.88 -15.47 20.23
N THR A 198 3.02 -14.92 19.78
CA THR A 198 4.20 -14.74 20.65
C THR A 198 4.06 -13.50 21.52
N PRO A 199 4.55 -13.53 22.77
CA PRO A 199 4.58 -12.35 23.62
C PRO A 199 5.50 -11.27 23.03
N LEU A 200 5.14 -10.01 23.24
CA LEU A 200 5.96 -8.83 22.91
C LEU A 200 7.04 -8.55 23.95
N VAL A 201 6.88 -9.09 25.17
CA VAL A 201 7.87 -9.01 26.25
C VAL A 201 8.80 -10.21 26.23
N GLU A 202 10.04 -10.02 26.66
CA GLU A 202 11.09 -11.05 26.62
C GLU A 202 11.01 -12.08 27.76
N PHE A 203 10.14 -11.86 28.74
CA PHE A 203 10.00 -12.73 29.91
C PHE A 203 8.65 -13.45 29.93
N TRP A 204 8.65 -14.63 30.55
CA TRP A 204 7.44 -15.42 30.77
C TRP A 204 7.09 -15.43 32.27
N ASN A 205 6.08 -14.66 32.66
CA ASN A 205 5.67 -14.52 34.07
C ASN A 205 4.44 -15.39 34.42
N TYR A 206 4.36 -16.58 33.83
CA TYR A 206 3.27 -17.53 34.08
C TYR A 206 3.84 -18.89 34.46
N SER A 207 3.15 -19.59 35.36
CA SER A 207 3.54 -20.94 35.80
C SER A 207 3.20 -22.02 34.76
N ALA A 208 2.25 -21.75 33.88
CA ALA A 208 1.88 -22.64 32.78
C ALA A 208 2.72 -22.35 31.53
N LEU A 209 3.01 -23.39 30.73
CA LEU A 209 3.75 -23.28 29.46
C LEU A 209 2.92 -22.65 28.33
N SER A 210 1.60 -22.68 28.44
CA SER A 210 0.66 -22.03 27.52
C SER A 210 -0.51 -21.43 28.30
N ILE A 211 -1.12 -20.40 27.74
CA ILE A 211 -2.24 -19.67 28.35
C ILE A 211 -3.41 -19.71 27.37
N GLU A 212 -4.52 -20.31 27.80
CA GLU A 212 -5.77 -20.33 27.05
C GLU A 212 -6.91 -19.86 27.98
N PRO A 213 -7.63 -18.76 27.66
CA PRO A 213 -7.48 -17.89 26.49
C PRO A 213 -6.26 -16.96 26.59
N GLY A 214 -5.69 -16.56 25.45
CA GLY A 214 -4.57 -15.63 25.39
C GLY A 214 -4.87 -14.30 26.09
N GLN A 215 -3.84 -13.65 26.64
CA GLN A 215 -3.96 -12.38 27.36
C GLN A 215 -3.49 -11.21 26.50
N TYR A 216 -4.17 -10.07 26.63
CA TYR A 216 -3.75 -8.83 25.98
C TYR A 216 -2.45 -8.31 26.60
N GLN A 217 -1.50 -7.94 25.74
CA GLN A 217 -0.26 -7.28 26.14
C GLN A 217 -0.26 -5.84 25.62
N TYR A 218 0.24 -4.93 26.47
CA TYR A 218 0.41 -3.54 26.12
C TYR A 218 1.83 -3.29 25.64
N PHE A 219 1.96 -2.51 24.57
CA PHE A 219 3.25 -2.09 24.03
C PHE A 219 3.18 -0.63 23.61
N ASN A 220 4.34 0.03 23.61
CA ASN A 220 4.44 1.41 23.17
C ASN A 220 4.37 1.48 21.65
N ALA A 221 3.37 2.20 21.13
CA ALA A 221 3.20 2.42 19.70
C ALA A 221 2.82 3.87 19.42
N SER A 222 3.42 4.46 18.39
CA SER A 222 3.00 5.74 17.84
C SER A 222 2.04 5.49 16.67
N ILE A 223 0.81 6.00 16.77
CA ILE A 223 -0.21 5.84 15.72
C ILE A 223 -0.49 7.19 15.11
N GLN A 224 -0.34 7.28 13.79
CA GLN A 224 -0.80 8.42 13.00
C GLN A 224 -1.94 7.95 12.11
N ALA A 225 -3.15 8.46 12.35
CA ALA A 225 -4.32 8.14 11.54
C ALA A 225 -4.77 9.36 10.75
N GLN A 226 -4.95 9.20 9.45
CA GLN A 226 -5.65 10.17 8.61
C GLN A 226 -7.09 9.70 8.45
N GLN A 227 -8.02 10.40 9.09
CA GLN A 227 -9.44 10.10 8.97
C GLN A 227 -10.08 11.14 8.04
N TYR A 228 -10.71 10.67 6.95
CA TYR A 228 -11.62 11.52 6.17
C TYR A 228 -12.92 11.63 6.95
N GLN A 229 -12.98 12.62 7.86
CA GLN A 229 -14.12 12.80 8.73
C GLN A 229 -15.08 13.81 8.10
N SER A 230 -16.18 13.31 7.56
CA SER A 230 -17.27 14.15 7.04
C SER A 230 -18.05 14.78 8.20
N GLY A 231 -17.47 15.83 8.80
CA GLY A 231 -18.10 16.82 9.69
C GLY A 231 -18.55 16.37 11.09
N GLY A 232 -18.40 17.27 12.07
CA GLY A 232 -19.19 17.25 13.32
C GLY A 232 -18.42 17.27 14.64
N ASN A 233 -17.09 17.15 14.62
CA ASN A 233 -16.31 17.02 15.87
C ASN A 233 -15.82 18.38 16.41
N VAL A 234 -15.59 19.35 15.52
CA VAL A 234 -15.03 20.65 15.91
C VAL A 234 -16.15 21.69 16.07
N PRO A 235 -16.18 22.51 17.15
CA PRO A 235 -17.33 23.36 17.47
C PRO A 235 -17.71 24.34 16.35
N TYR A 236 -16.75 24.84 15.56
CA TYR A 236 -17.04 25.74 14.44
C TYR A 236 -17.76 25.05 13.27
N GLN A 237 -17.65 23.72 13.12
CA GLN A 237 -18.33 22.97 12.05
C GLN A 237 -19.85 22.89 12.28
N ARG A 238 -20.34 23.17 13.50
CA ARG A 238 -21.78 23.25 13.79
C ARG A 238 -22.47 24.41 13.05
N ALA A 239 -21.73 25.47 12.70
CA ALA A 239 -22.27 26.56 11.90
C ALA A 239 -22.66 26.10 10.47
N PHE A 240 -21.94 25.11 9.91
CA PHE A 240 -22.26 24.54 8.60
C PHE A 240 -23.58 23.76 8.61
N VAL A 241 -23.98 23.19 9.74
CA VAL A 241 -25.28 22.50 9.88
C VAL A 241 -26.44 23.48 9.70
N VAL A 242 -26.28 24.72 10.19
CA VAL A 242 -27.28 25.78 10.00
C VAL A 242 -27.42 26.14 8.52
N ILE A 243 -26.30 26.24 7.80
CA ILE A 243 -26.28 26.53 6.36
C ILE A 243 -26.90 25.36 5.59
N LEU A 244 -26.54 24.12 5.90
CA LEU A 244 -27.10 22.93 5.26
C LEU A 244 -28.61 22.82 5.47
N PHE A 245 -29.09 23.13 6.68
CA PHE A 245 -30.52 23.18 6.97
C PHE A 245 -31.23 24.30 6.20
N ALA A 246 -30.63 25.49 6.11
CA ALA A 246 -31.18 26.59 5.32
C ALA A 246 -31.26 26.25 3.83
N VAL A 247 -30.22 25.61 3.27
CA VAL A 247 -30.21 25.14 1.88
C VAL A 247 -31.26 24.06 1.65
N PHE A 248 -31.45 23.14 2.60
CA PHE A 248 -32.51 22.14 2.54
C PHE A 248 -33.90 22.79 2.49
N ILE A 249 -34.16 23.79 3.34
CA ILE A 249 -35.44 24.52 3.35
C ILE A 249 -35.63 25.31 2.05
N LEU A 250 -34.60 25.97 1.53
CA LEU A 250 -34.69 26.67 0.24
C LEU A 250 -35.03 25.72 -0.92
N ASN A 251 -34.40 24.55 -0.96
CA ASN A 251 -34.73 23.53 -1.96
C ASN A 251 -36.14 22.97 -1.78
N LEU A 252 -36.61 22.79 -0.55
CA LEU A 252 -37.98 22.37 -0.26
C LEU A 252 -39.00 23.42 -0.71
N CYS A 253 -38.74 24.70 -0.44
CA CYS A 253 -39.57 25.81 -0.91
C CYS A 253 -39.60 25.88 -2.44
N ALA A 254 -38.45 25.71 -3.10
CA ALA A 254 -38.39 25.65 -4.56
C ALA A 254 -39.20 24.47 -5.12
N LEU A 255 -39.11 23.29 -4.49
CA LEU A 255 -39.88 22.11 -4.87
C LEU A 255 -41.40 22.36 -4.72
N VAL A 256 -41.84 22.91 -3.59
CA VAL A 256 -43.26 23.24 -3.37
C VAL A 256 -43.75 24.29 -4.37
N TYR A 257 -42.93 25.30 -4.67
CA TYR A 257 -43.24 26.31 -5.67
C TYR A 257 -43.45 25.69 -7.06
N PHE A 258 -42.56 24.79 -7.50
CA PHE A 258 -42.72 24.08 -8.77
C PHE A 258 -43.92 23.13 -8.81
N LEU A 259 -44.26 22.48 -7.68
CA LEU A 259 -45.44 21.61 -7.61
C LEU A 259 -46.76 22.40 -7.66
N THR A 260 -46.79 23.61 -7.09
CA THR A 260 -48.00 24.46 -7.04
C THR A 260 -48.23 25.27 -8.31
N HIS A 261 -47.16 25.68 -9.00
CA HIS A 261 -47.23 26.46 -10.25
C HIS A 261 -46.91 25.59 -11.49
N ARG A 262 -47.33 24.33 -11.47
CA ARG A 262 -47.07 23.35 -12.53
C ARG A 262 -47.55 23.83 -13.91
N ASP A 263 -48.63 24.62 -13.95
CA ASP A 263 -49.29 25.04 -15.18
C ASP A 263 -48.73 26.33 -15.79
N TRP A 264 -47.76 27.01 -15.14
CA TRP A 264 -47.23 28.29 -15.62
C TRP A 264 -45.98 28.17 -16.49
N TYR A 265 -45.35 27.00 -16.48
CA TYR A 265 -44.18 26.70 -17.27
C TYR A 265 -44.46 25.45 -18.10
N THR A 266 -44.76 25.63 -19.38
CA THR A 266 -44.71 24.54 -20.35
C THR A 266 -43.25 24.14 -20.52
N ASP A 267 -42.86 23.04 -19.90
CA ASP A 267 -41.53 22.47 -20.11
C ASP A 267 -41.42 21.99 -21.56
N LEU A 268 -40.71 22.77 -22.39
CA LEU A 268 -40.48 22.44 -23.80
C LEU A 268 -39.53 21.25 -23.97
N SER A 269 -38.85 20.82 -22.90
CA SER A 269 -38.03 19.62 -22.89
C SER A 269 -38.84 18.34 -22.66
N GLU A 270 -40.11 18.46 -22.24
CA GLU A 270 -41.02 17.33 -22.17
C GLU A 270 -41.34 16.85 -23.60
N PRO A 271 -41.18 15.55 -23.90
CA PRO A 271 -41.30 15.04 -25.28
C PRO A 271 -42.69 15.26 -25.90
N SER A 272 -43.74 15.32 -25.08
CA SER A 272 -45.11 15.65 -25.51
C SER A 272 -45.23 17.08 -26.03
N ASN A 273 -44.70 18.06 -25.28
CA ASN A 273 -44.72 19.48 -25.65
C ASN A 273 -43.80 19.75 -26.85
N LEU A 274 -42.62 19.13 -26.88
CA LEU A 274 -41.68 19.23 -28.00
C LEU A 274 -42.31 18.69 -29.31
N PHE A 275 -43.01 17.55 -29.23
CA PHE A 275 -43.70 16.97 -30.38
C PHE A 275 -44.87 17.84 -30.85
N GLY A 276 -45.63 18.44 -29.92
CA GLY A 276 -46.68 19.40 -30.26
C GLY A 276 -46.15 20.62 -31.02
N ILE A 277 -45.01 21.16 -30.58
CA ILE A 277 -44.35 22.29 -31.27
C ILE A 277 -43.85 21.86 -32.65
N LEU A 278 -43.29 20.66 -32.77
CA LEU A 278 -42.79 20.14 -34.05
C LEU A 278 -43.91 19.96 -35.08
N ILE A 279 -45.07 19.42 -34.68
CA ILE A 279 -46.22 19.24 -35.59
C ILE A 279 -46.80 20.59 -36.02
N ASN A 280 -46.91 21.54 -35.09
CA ASN A 280 -47.50 22.85 -35.37
C ASN A 280 -46.54 23.78 -36.11
N SER A 281 -45.24 23.46 -36.15
CA SER A 281 -44.24 24.26 -36.86
C SER A 281 -44.38 24.16 -38.39
N PRO A 282 -44.34 25.28 -39.12
CA PRO A 282 -44.38 25.25 -40.57
C PRO A 282 -43.11 24.59 -41.14
N PRO A 283 -43.19 23.92 -42.31
CA PRO A 283 -42.04 23.29 -42.92
C PRO A 283 -40.99 24.36 -43.28
N SER A 284 -39.79 24.24 -42.72
CA SER A 284 -38.68 25.14 -43.04
C SER A 284 -37.84 24.58 -44.20
N ARG A 285 -37.34 25.47 -45.05
CA ARG A 285 -36.40 25.08 -46.13
C ARG A 285 -35.08 24.55 -45.59
N GLU A 286 -34.66 25.05 -44.43
CA GLU A 286 -33.40 24.69 -43.77
C GLU A 286 -33.39 23.25 -43.20
N LEU A 287 -34.56 22.68 -42.87
CA LEU A 287 -34.70 21.28 -42.44
C LEU A 287 -35.31 20.35 -43.50
N ALA A 288 -35.61 20.84 -44.70
CA ALA A 288 -36.28 20.06 -45.74
C ALA A 288 -35.48 18.81 -46.18
N GLU A 289 -34.16 18.82 -46.00
CA GLU A 289 -33.27 17.70 -46.35
C GLU A 289 -33.05 16.69 -45.20
N ALA A 290 -33.54 16.98 -43.99
CA ALA A 290 -33.38 16.14 -42.81
C ALA A 290 -34.46 15.04 -42.73
N CYS A 291 -34.45 14.08 -43.66
CA CYS A 291 -35.43 12.99 -43.67
C CYS A 291 -35.01 11.85 -42.72
N GLY A 292 -35.76 11.65 -41.62
CA GLY A 292 -35.68 10.49 -40.72
C GLY A 292 -34.49 10.43 -39.75
N GLY A 293 -33.36 11.07 -40.07
CA GLY A 293 -32.14 11.08 -39.25
C GLY A 293 -31.99 12.28 -38.30
N GLY A 294 -32.91 13.25 -38.36
CA GLY A 294 -32.78 14.54 -37.67
C GLY A 294 -31.78 15.48 -38.35
N PRO A 295 -31.66 16.73 -37.87
CA PRO A 295 -30.79 17.72 -38.49
C PRO A 295 -29.30 17.42 -38.27
N THR A 296 -28.46 17.73 -39.25
CA THR A 296 -27.00 17.55 -39.18
C THR A 296 -26.25 18.80 -39.67
N GLY A 297 -25.09 19.06 -39.06
CA GLY A 297 -24.15 20.11 -39.51
C GLY A 297 -24.76 21.52 -39.58
N GLU A 298 -24.75 22.11 -40.78
CA GLU A 298 -25.18 23.50 -41.02
C GLU A 298 -26.67 23.75 -40.73
N GLN A 299 -27.49 22.68 -40.64
CA GLN A 299 -28.91 22.79 -40.30
C GLN A 299 -29.11 23.31 -38.85
N PHE A 300 -28.16 23.08 -37.94
CA PHE A 300 -28.16 23.65 -36.59
C PHE A 300 -27.78 25.13 -36.53
N ARG A 301 -27.24 25.69 -37.62
CA ARG A 301 -26.75 27.07 -37.65
C ARG A 301 -27.87 28.10 -37.82
N SER A 302 -29.08 27.64 -38.17
CA SER A 302 -30.26 28.48 -38.29
C SER A 302 -30.77 28.94 -36.92
N SER A 303 -31.10 30.23 -36.81
CA SER A 303 -31.71 30.79 -35.60
C SER A 303 -33.21 30.52 -35.60
N TRP A 304 -33.71 29.92 -34.52
CA TRP A 304 -35.13 29.58 -34.37
C TRP A 304 -35.82 30.57 -33.45
N LYS A 305 -37.04 30.99 -33.81
CA LYS A 305 -37.89 31.80 -32.96
C LYS A 305 -39.11 31.00 -32.54
N LEU A 306 -39.42 31.00 -31.25
CA LEU A 306 -40.69 30.51 -30.72
C LEU A 306 -41.74 31.60 -30.88
N HIS A 307 -42.83 31.29 -31.56
CA HIS A 307 -44.00 32.14 -31.68
C HIS A 307 -45.16 31.54 -30.88
N ASP A 308 -45.91 32.41 -30.22
CA ASP A 308 -47.15 32.08 -29.50
C ASP A 308 -48.28 32.87 -30.13
N ASP A 309 -49.23 32.17 -30.75
CA ASP A 309 -50.47 32.74 -31.27
C ASP A 309 -51.67 32.11 -30.55
N GLY A 310 -52.16 32.80 -29.51
CA GLY A 310 -53.35 32.40 -28.77
C GLY A 310 -53.26 31.03 -28.07
N GLY A 311 -52.07 30.59 -27.66
CA GLY A 311 -51.84 29.28 -27.03
C GLY A 311 -51.33 28.20 -27.99
N HIS A 312 -51.15 28.52 -29.27
CA HIS A 312 -50.45 27.67 -30.23
C HIS A 312 -48.97 28.05 -30.31
N LEU A 313 -48.11 27.18 -29.77
CA LEU A 313 -46.66 27.33 -29.82
C LEU A 313 -46.11 26.66 -31.09
N TYR A 314 -45.39 27.42 -31.90
CA TYR A 314 -44.69 26.90 -33.09
C TYR A 314 -43.33 27.57 -33.26
N MET A 315 -42.41 26.88 -33.94
CA MET A 315 -41.07 27.37 -34.22
C MET A 315 -40.93 27.79 -35.68
N GLU A 316 -40.32 28.94 -35.93
CA GLU A 316 -40.04 29.45 -37.27
C GLU A 316 -38.54 29.74 -37.42
N SER A 317 -37.97 29.38 -38.58
CA SER A 317 -36.58 29.68 -38.93
C SER A 317 -36.44 31.15 -39.31
N MET A 318 -35.60 31.91 -38.61
CA MET A 318 -35.36 33.31 -38.96
C MET A 318 -34.44 33.43 -40.18
N ALA A 319 -34.75 34.34 -41.09
CA ALA A 319 -33.84 34.71 -42.17
C ALA A 319 -32.53 35.29 -41.61
N PRO A 320 -31.37 35.07 -42.24
CA PRO A 320 -30.06 35.46 -41.71
C PRO A 320 -29.94 36.96 -41.37
N ASN A 321 -30.73 37.82 -42.03
CA ASN A 321 -30.72 39.26 -41.78
C ASN A 321 -31.57 39.70 -40.57
N GLN A 322 -32.43 38.84 -40.01
CA GLN A 322 -33.25 39.13 -38.82
C GLN A 322 -32.70 38.54 -37.53
N ALA A 323 -31.77 37.58 -37.62
CA ALA A 323 -31.13 36.95 -36.46
C ALA A 323 -30.22 37.89 -35.65
N ALA A 324 -29.85 39.07 -36.19
CA ALA A 324 -28.89 40.00 -35.60
C ALA A 324 -29.47 40.93 -34.52
N GLU A 325 -30.80 41.02 -34.35
CA GLU A 325 -31.41 41.80 -33.26
C GLU A 325 -31.99 40.89 -32.18
N SER A 326 -31.11 40.29 -31.38
CA SER A 326 -31.55 39.67 -30.13
C SER A 326 -32.04 40.76 -29.14
N PRO A 327 -33.18 40.57 -28.44
CA PRO A 327 -33.71 41.57 -27.51
C PRO A 327 -32.80 41.83 -26.30
N SER A 328 -31.81 40.97 -26.04
CA SER A 328 -30.79 41.17 -24.99
C SER A 328 -29.82 42.33 -25.32
N MET A 329 -29.50 42.54 -26.60
CA MET A 329 -28.59 43.61 -27.05
C MET A 329 -29.23 45.01 -27.00
N ARG A 330 -30.56 45.11 -27.14
CA ARG A 330 -31.28 46.40 -26.94
C ARG A 330 -31.27 46.85 -25.49
N ARG A 331 -31.29 45.92 -24.52
CA ARG A 331 -31.28 46.26 -23.09
C ARG A 331 -29.90 46.74 -22.63
N MET A 332 -28.81 46.16 -23.16
CA MET A 332 -27.45 46.63 -22.90
C MET A 332 -27.17 48.02 -23.50
N ARG A 333 -27.70 48.32 -24.69
CA ARG A 333 -27.53 49.64 -25.31
C ARG A 333 -28.29 50.76 -24.58
N LYS A 334 -29.51 50.48 -24.07
CA LYS A 334 -30.23 51.40 -23.17
C LYS A 334 -29.60 51.54 -21.78
N LEU A 335 -28.95 50.50 -21.25
CA LEU A 335 -28.25 50.59 -19.96
C LEU A 335 -26.93 51.39 -20.10
N SER A 336 -26.25 51.28 -21.24
CA SER A 336 -25.03 52.04 -21.55
C SER A 336 -25.30 53.53 -21.74
N GLU A 337 -26.41 53.93 -22.37
CA GLU A 337 -26.81 55.36 -22.46
C GLU A 337 -27.43 55.88 -21.14
N GLY A 338 -27.95 55.00 -20.28
CA GLY A 338 -28.47 55.35 -18.95
C GLY A 338 -27.41 55.44 -17.84
N PHE A 339 -26.24 54.82 -18.02
CA PHE A 339 -25.16 54.79 -17.01
C PHE A 339 -24.20 55.99 -17.11
N GLU A 340 -24.20 56.74 -18.22
CA GLU A 340 -23.49 58.03 -18.31
C GLU A 340 -24.23 59.20 -17.61
N MET A 341 -25.49 59.00 -17.17
CA MET A 341 -26.27 60.04 -16.46
C MET A 341 -26.44 59.81 -14.95
N MET A 342 -25.71 58.89 -14.32
CA MET A 342 -25.60 58.80 -12.85
C MET A 342 -24.14 58.83 -12.37
N ALA A 343 -23.46 59.93 -12.70
CA ALA A 343 -22.36 60.40 -11.87
C ALA A 343 -22.91 60.85 -10.50
N SER A 344 -22.48 60.13 -9.47
CA SER A 344 -22.54 60.40 -8.02
C SER A 344 -22.96 61.83 -7.58
N PRO A 345 -23.96 61.97 -6.66
CA PRO A 345 -24.33 63.25 -6.03
C PRO A 345 -23.22 63.88 -5.17
N ILE A 346 -22.08 63.22 -4.97
CA ILE A 346 -21.01 63.68 -4.08
C ILE A 346 -20.07 64.68 -4.78
N ARG A 347 -20.09 64.77 -6.12
CA ARG A 347 -19.22 65.70 -6.87
C ARG A 347 -19.77 67.14 -6.95
N LYS A 348 -21.08 67.34 -6.81
CA LYS A 348 -21.73 68.67 -6.72
C LYS A 348 -21.62 69.32 -5.32
N ALA A 349 -21.33 68.54 -4.29
CA ALA A 349 -21.16 69.05 -2.92
C ALA A 349 -19.72 69.54 -2.64
N THR A 350 -18.72 69.05 -3.36
CA THR A 350 -17.32 69.46 -3.21
C THR A 350 -16.92 70.67 -4.07
N GLU A 351 -17.60 70.93 -5.18
CA GLU A 351 -17.38 72.16 -5.98
C GLU A 351 -18.08 73.39 -5.38
N SER A 352 -19.22 73.23 -4.69
CA SER A 352 -19.95 74.36 -4.06
C SER A 352 -19.37 74.83 -2.72
N VAL A 353 -18.46 74.07 -2.11
CA VAL A 353 -17.70 74.47 -0.91
C VAL A 353 -16.36 75.11 -1.29
N SER A 354 -15.75 74.72 -2.41
CA SER A 354 -14.50 75.32 -2.91
C SER A 354 -14.70 76.72 -3.49
N GLU A 355 -15.87 77.08 -4.02
CA GLU A 355 -16.17 78.44 -4.49
C GLU A 355 -16.53 79.44 -3.37
N ARG A 356 -16.69 78.99 -2.11
CA ARG A 356 -16.92 79.88 -0.94
C ARG A 356 -15.70 80.10 -0.04
N MET A 357 -14.58 79.45 -0.31
CA MET A 357 -13.30 79.66 0.40
C MET A 357 -12.21 80.33 -0.47
N GLY A 358 -12.58 80.82 -1.65
CA GLY A 358 -11.71 81.56 -2.57
C GLY A 358 -12.15 83.02 -2.80
N ARG A 359 -12.62 83.70 -1.75
CA ARG A 359 -12.71 85.17 -1.70
C ARG A 359 -12.05 85.69 -0.43
#